data_AF-A0A969JFE0-F1
#
_entry.id   AF-A0A969JFE0-F1
#
_cell.length_a   1.000
_cell.length_b   1.000
_cell.length_c   1.000
_cell.angle_alpha   90.00
_cell.angle_beta   90.00
_cell.angle_gamma   90.00
#
_symmetry.space_group_name_H-M   'P 1'
#
loop_
_entity.id
_entity.type
_entity.pdbx_description
1 polymer ?
#
loop_
_entity_poly.entity_id
_entity_poly.type
_entity_poly.pdbx_seq_one_letter_code
_entity_poly.pdbx_strand_id
1 'polypeptide(L)'
;MLISKRERRPEYASGQAEMYKFIKDNLRYPTDGSCVVGNVYVNFCVEADGSITNIKVLKGLCKSCDAEAIRVISIMPKWLPSLEYGTKKPVKGYVTIPWYAH
;
A
#
# COMPACT_ATOMS: atom_id res chain seq x y z
N MET A 1 7.82 10.62 20.75
CA MET A 1 7.39 10.04 19.46
C MET A 1 8.65 9.86 18.61
N LEU A 2 9.22 8.65 18.57
CA LEU A 2 10.47 8.37 17.84
C LEU A 2 10.18 8.34 16.34
N ILE A 3 10.41 9.45 15.67
CA ILE A 3 10.47 9.47 14.20
C ILE A 3 11.79 8.79 13.85
N SER A 4 11.78 7.48 13.55
CA SER A 4 12.97 6.78 13.06
C SER A 4 13.51 7.56 11.85
N LYS A 5 14.74 8.06 11.98
CA LYS A 5 15.46 8.82 10.97
C LYS A 5 15.71 7.90 9.76
N ARG A 6 14.86 8.00 8.74
CA ARG A 6 14.97 7.25 7.48
C ARG A 6 15.34 8.21 6.37
N GLU A 7 16.29 7.84 5.53
CA GLU A 7 16.74 8.65 4.40
C GLU A 7 15.74 8.58 3.24
N ARG A 8 15.13 7.41 3.04
CA ARG A 8 14.09 7.18 2.05
C ARG A 8 12.92 6.39 2.62
N ARG A 9 11.71 6.83 2.28
CA ARG A 9 10.48 6.05 2.51
C ARG A 9 10.40 4.89 1.49
N PRO A 10 9.60 3.85 1.74
CA PRO A 10 9.39 2.84 0.73
C PRO A 10 8.70 3.49 -0.47
N GLU A 11 9.22 3.22 -1.66
CA GLU A 11 8.72 3.80 -2.91
C GLU A 11 8.32 2.68 -3.86
N TYR A 12 7.24 2.87 -4.61
CA TYR A 12 6.93 1.95 -5.68
C TYR A 12 8.04 2.05 -6.74
N ALA A 13 8.52 0.91 -7.26
CA ALA A 13 9.67 0.88 -8.16
C ALA A 13 9.49 1.77 -9.41
N SER A 14 8.26 1.89 -9.90
CA SER A 14 7.90 2.73 -11.04
C SER A 14 7.38 4.13 -10.66
N GLY A 15 7.47 4.50 -9.38
CA GLY A 15 6.98 5.77 -8.83
C GLY A 15 5.50 5.74 -8.40
N GLN A 16 5.09 6.75 -7.63
CA GLN A 16 3.73 6.81 -7.06
C GLN A 16 2.62 6.90 -8.12
N ALA A 17 2.87 7.56 -9.25
CA ALA A 17 1.87 7.68 -10.32
C ALA A 17 1.51 6.30 -10.92
N GLU A 18 2.52 5.48 -11.21
CA GLU A 18 2.33 4.12 -11.72
C GLU A 18 1.71 3.20 -10.68
N MET A 19 1.98 3.41 -9.39
CA MET A 19 1.28 2.71 -8.31
C MET A 19 -0.23 3.01 -8.35
N TYR A 20 -0.63 4.28 -8.41
CA TYR A 20 -2.05 4.65 -8.50
C TYR A 20 -2.70 4.12 -9.78
N LYS A 21 -1.97 4.13 -10.90
CA LYS A 21 -2.43 3.55 -12.16
C LYS A 21 -2.62 2.04 -12.05
N PHE A 22 -1.65 1.32 -11.50
CA PHE A 22 -1.73 -0.12 -11.25
C PHE A 22 -2.93 -0.45 -10.36
N ILE A 23 -3.14 0.31 -9.29
CA ILE A 23 -4.30 0.16 -8.41
C ILE A 23 -5.58 0.33 -9.23
N LYS A 24 -5.72 1.41 -9.99
CA LYS A 24 -6.90 1.70 -10.81
C LYS A 24 -7.15 0.63 -11.88
N ASP A 25 -6.10 0.14 -12.53
CA ASP A 25 -6.19 -0.85 -13.61
C ASP A 25 -6.53 -2.26 -13.08
N ASN A 26 -6.10 -2.58 -11.86
CA ASN A 26 -6.38 -3.86 -11.21
C ASN A 26 -7.60 -3.83 -10.27
N LEU A 27 -8.17 -2.64 -10.03
CA LEU A 27 -9.30 -2.45 -9.15
C LEU A 27 -10.55 -3.04 -9.80
N ARG A 28 -11.14 -4.03 -9.13
CA ARG A 28 -12.42 -4.59 -9.52
C ARG A 28 -13.44 -4.13 -8.49
N TYR A 29 -14.32 -3.23 -8.90
CA TYR A 29 -15.43 -2.83 -8.04
C TYR A 29 -16.43 -3.99 -7.94
N PRO A 30 -16.77 -4.44 -6.74
CA PRO A 30 -17.83 -5.42 -6.56
C PRO A 30 -19.16 -4.81 -7.02
N THR A 31 -19.87 -5.49 -7.90
CA THR A 31 -21.14 -5.06 -8.50
C THR A 31 -22.33 -5.04 -7.54
N ASP A 32 -22.12 -5.34 -6.25
CA ASP A 32 -23.17 -5.49 -5.22
C ASP A 32 -23.90 -4.18 -4.85
N GLY A 33 -23.75 -3.09 -5.63
CA GLY A 33 -24.62 -1.92 -5.54
C GLY A 33 -24.49 -1.08 -4.27
N SER A 34 -23.68 -1.51 -3.30
CA SER A 34 -23.22 -0.67 -2.20
C SER A 34 -22.13 0.26 -2.71
N CYS A 35 -22.54 1.29 -3.47
CA CYS A 35 -21.70 2.42 -3.88
C CYS A 35 -21.39 3.24 -2.63
N VAL A 36 -20.46 2.75 -1.82
CA VAL A 36 -19.97 3.50 -0.68
C VAL A 36 -18.82 4.35 -1.18
N VAL A 37 -19.05 5.66 -1.24
CA VAL A 37 -17.99 6.64 -1.52
C VAL A 37 -17.18 6.82 -0.26
N GLY A 38 -15.88 6.54 -0.31
CA GLY A 38 -15.04 6.67 0.88
C GLY A 38 -13.61 6.25 0.68
N ASN A 39 -12.82 6.46 1.74
CA ASN A 39 -11.42 6.10 1.76
C ASN A 39 -11.21 4.81 2.57
N VAL A 40 -10.71 3.76 1.91
CA VAL A 40 -10.17 2.58 2.59
C VAL A 40 -8.69 2.83 2.88
N TYR A 41 -8.27 2.71 4.13
CA TYR A 41 -6.86 2.87 4.49
C TYR A 41 -6.26 1.49 4.68
N VAL A 42 -5.31 1.13 3.82
CA VAL A 42 -4.59 -0.14 3.95
C VAL A 42 -3.15 0.13 4.30
N ASN A 43 -2.69 -0.52 5.37
CA ASN A 43 -1.33 -0.50 5.85
C ASN A 43 -0.65 -1.82 5.51
N PHE A 44 0.55 -1.77 4.95
CA PHE A 44 1.37 -2.94 4.71
C PHE A 44 2.83 -2.65 5.00
N CYS A 45 3.59 -3.70 5.25
CA CYS A 45 5.01 -3.65 5.49
C CYS A 45 5.75 -3.95 4.19
N VAL A 46 6.67 -3.08 3.80
CA VAL A 46 7.66 -3.35 2.76
C VAL A 46 8.92 -3.82 3.45
N GLU A 47 9.31 -5.06 3.21
CA GLU A 47 10.53 -5.66 3.75
C GLU A 47 11.78 -5.13 3.04
N ALA A 48 12.96 -5.42 3.59
CA ALA A 48 14.24 -4.98 3.07
C ALA A 48 14.56 -5.54 1.66
N ASP A 49 13.92 -6.63 1.25
CA ASP A 49 14.03 -7.23 -0.08
C ASP A 49 13.00 -6.66 -1.09
N GLY A 50 12.17 -5.72 -0.64
CA GLY A 50 11.09 -5.13 -1.44
C GLY A 50 9.81 -5.97 -1.48
N SER A 51 9.75 -7.09 -0.77
CA SER A 51 8.51 -7.87 -0.64
C SER A 51 7.50 -7.15 0.26
N ILE A 52 6.21 -7.38 0.00
CA ILE A 52 5.12 -6.82 0.80
C ILE A 52 4.65 -7.90 1.77
N THR A 53 4.61 -7.56 3.05
CA THR A 53 4.13 -8.44 4.13
C THR A 53 3.14 -7.70 5.02
N ASN A 54 2.44 -8.46 5.87
CA ASN A 54 1.64 -7.91 6.98
C ASN A 54 0.61 -6.84 6.54
N ILE A 55 -0.11 -7.14 5.46
CA ILE A 55 -1.18 -6.29 4.91
C ILE A 55 -2.35 -6.25 5.90
N LYS A 56 -2.76 -5.05 6.32
CA LYS A 56 -3.83 -4.80 7.28
C LYS A 56 -4.67 -3.61 6.84
N VAL A 57 -5.98 -3.78 6.81
CA VAL A 57 -6.92 -2.69 6.60
C VAL A 57 -7.08 -1.94 7.92
N LEU A 58 -6.64 -0.68 7.96
CA LEU A 58 -6.77 0.20 9.13
C LEU A 58 -8.16 0.80 9.24
N LYS A 59 -8.74 1.18 8.10
CA LYS A 59 -10.08 1.72 8.02
C LYS A 59 -10.72 1.13 6.78
N GLY A 60 -11.60 0.17 7.02
CA GLY A 60 -12.40 -0.46 5.99
C GLY A 60 -13.59 0.39 5.60
N LEU A 61 -14.12 0.14 4.41
CA LEU A 61 -15.35 0.77 3.95
C LEU A 61 -16.47 -0.26 3.81
N CYS A 62 -16.17 -1.37 3.14
CA CYS A 62 -17.07 -2.47 2.93
C CYS A 62 -16.28 -3.77 2.84
N LYS A 63 -16.84 -4.91 3.26
CA LYS A 63 -16.09 -6.19 3.28
C LYS A 63 -15.51 -6.57 1.92
N SER A 64 -16.25 -6.30 0.84
CA SER A 64 -15.82 -6.56 -0.54
C SER A 64 -14.75 -5.56 -1.00
N CYS A 65 -14.87 -4.28 -0.63
CA CYS A 65 -13.88 -3.23 -0.87
C CYS A 65 -12.54 -3.57 -0.19
N ASP A 66 -12.62 -3.99 1.07
CA ASP A 66 -11.46 -4.32 1.90
C ASP A 66 -10.73 -5.55 1.35
N ALA A 67 -11.49 -6.57 0.92
CA ALA A 67 -10.94 -7.77 0.30
C ALA A 67 -10.24 -7.46 -1.04
N GLU A 68 -10.85 -6.63 -1.89
CA GLU A 68 -10.23 -6.19 -3.15
C GLU A 68 -8.98 -5.35 -2.91
N ALA A 69 -9.00 -4.49 -1.89
CA ALA A 69 -7.83 -3.68 -1.55
C ALA A 69 -6.66 -4.55 -1.10
N ILE A 70 -6.92 -5.56 -0.26
CA ILE A 70 -5.91 -6.56 0.14
C ILE A 70 -5.38 -7.32 -1.08
N ARG A 71 -6.28 -7.76 -1.97
CA ARG A 71 -5.91 -8.51 -3.18
C ARG A 71 -4.98 -7.70 -4.07
N VAL A 72 -5.32 -6.44 -4.36
CA VAL A 72 -4.51 -5.60 -5.25
C VAL A 72 -3.14 -5.33 -4.65
N ILE A 73 -3.04 -5.06 -3.35
CA ILE A 73 -1.74 -4.89 -2.68
C ILE A 73 -0.93 -6.19 -2.71
N SER A 74 -1.58 -7.36 -2.59
CA SER A 74 -0.90 -8.65 -2.63
C SER A 74 -0.31 -9.01 -4.00
N ILE A 75 -0.89 -8.50 -5.10
CA ILE A 75 -0.40 -8.72 -6.46
C ILE A 75 0.54 -7.61 -6.94
N MET A 76 0.80 -6.59 -6.11
CA MET A 76 1.73 -5.54 -6.48
C MET A 76 3.13 -6.12 -6.69
N PRO A 77 3.88 -5.59 -7.67
CA PRO A 77 5.29 -5.94 -7.85
C PRO A 77 6.11 -5.45 -6.66
N LYS A 78 7.35 -5.94 -6.57
CA LYS A 78 8.28 -5.57 -5.49
C LYS A 78 8.47 -4.06 -5.39
N TRP A 79 8.45 -3.58 -4.16
CA TRP A 79 8.66 -2.17 -3.82
C TRP A 79 10.14 -1.89 -3.57
N LEU A 80 10.54 -0.64 -3.68
CA LEU A 80 11.83 -0.18 -3.18
C LEU A 80 11.74 -0.06 -1.65
N PRO A 81 12.62 -0.75 -0.90
CA PRO A 81 12.61 -0.71 0.56
C PRO A 81 12.98 0.69 1.07
N SER A 82 12.62 0.97 2.32
CA SER A 82 13.13 2.15 3.01
C SER A 82 14.64 2.02 3.20
N LEU A 83 15.39 3.13 3.09
CA LEU A 83 16.81 3.15 3.42
C LEU A 83 17.05 3.81 4.78
N GLU A 84 17.82 3.15 5.62
CA GLU A 84 18.29 3.71 6.88
C GLU A 84 19.26 4.87 6.64
N TYR A 85 19.09 5.93 7.43
CA TYR A 85 19.91 7.13 7.33
C TYR A 85 21.38 6.86 7.62
N GLY A 86 22.25 7.20 6.67
CA GLY A 86 23.70 7.12 6.81
C GLY A 86 24.34 5.76 6.48
N THR A 87 23.60 4.66 6.61
CA THR A 87 24.11 3.32 6.26
C THR A 87 23.63 2.83 4.90
N LYS A 88 22.60 3.48 4.31
CA LYS A 88 21.90 3.05 3.08
C LYS A 88 21.43 1.59 3.12
N LYS A 89 21.25 1.03 4.32
CA LYS A 89 20.77 -0.35 4.47
C LYS A 89 19.26 -0.38 4.24
N PRO A 90 18.74 -1.38 3.51
CA PRO A 90 17.32 -1.56 3.37
C PRO A 90 16.70 -1.96 4.70
N VAL A 91 15.65 -1.26 5.10
CA VAL A 91 14.92 -1.48 6.35
C VAL A 91 13.43 -1.57 6.09
N LYS A 92 12.75 -2.33 6.94
CA LYS A 92 11.30 -2.50 6.87
C LYS A 92 10.57 -1.17 6.99
N GLY A 93 9.58 -0.93 6.14
CA GLY A 93 8.79 0.28 6.16
C GLY A 93 7.30 0.07 6.02
N TYR A 94 6.53 0.77 6.85
CA TYR A 94 5.09 0.76 6.77
C TYR A 94 4.62 1.82 5.80
N VAL A 95 3.75 1.42 4.88
CA VAL A 95 3.10 2.32 3.92
C VAL A 95 1.61 2.22 4.17
N THR A 96 0.96 3.37 4.27
CA THR A 96 -0.50 3.46 4.32
C THR A 96 -0.99 4.12 3.05
N ILE A 97 -1.74 3.40 2.24
CA ILE A 97 -2.33 3.92 1.00
C ILE A 97 -3.81 4.22 1.28
N PRO A 98 -4.26 5.47 1.05
CA PRO A 98 -5.68 5.77 0.97
C PRO A 98 -6.21 5.29 -0.38
N TRP A 99 -7.18 4.41 -0.34
CA TRP A 99 -7.89 3.94 -1.50
C TRP A 99 -9.21 4.70 -1.63
N TYR A 100 -9.37 5.44 -2.72
CA TYR A 100 -10.62 6.13 -2.99
C TYR A 100 -11.59 5.19 -3.70
N ALA A 101 -12.63 4.74 -3.00
CA ALA A 101 -13.76 4.02 -3.58
C ALA A 101 -14.84 5.06 -3.96
N HIS A 102 -15.33 4.99 -5.20
CA HIS A 102 -16.45 5.79 -5.72
C HIS A 102 -17.72 4.94 -5.83
#